data_AF-A0A7J4UHY4-F1
#
_entry.id   AF-A0A7J4UHY4-F1
#
_cell.length_a   1.000
_cell.length_b   1.000
_cell.length_c   1.000
_cell.angle_alpha   90.00
_cell.angle_beta   90.00
_cell.angle_gamma   90.00
#
_symmetry.space_group_name_H-M   'P 1'
#
loop_
_entity.id
_entity.type
_entity.pdbx_description
1 polymer ?
#
loop_
_entity_poly.entity_id
_entity_poly.type
_entity_poly.pdbx_seq_one_letter_code
_entity_poly.pdbx_strand_id
1 'polypeptide(L)'
;MISVQFHENVVSLCDSELIGKTFEEGKHFLVVSEIFYRGEEMNKKKVIEVLKNAISINLVGKKTIAIALEEGFIQKKDIIHIQGVPHVQIYAF
;
A
#
# COMPACT_ATOMS: atom_id res chain seq x y z
N MET A 1 12.66 -2.09 2.58
CA MET A 1 12.22 -3.08 1.59
C MET A 1 10.69 -3.07 1.62
N ILE A 2 10.03 -3.23 0.48
CA ILE A 2 8.58 -3.11 0.31
C ILE A 2 8.10 -4.39 -0.38
N SER A 3 7.09 -5.05 0.15
CA SER A 3 6.52 -6.28 -0.44
C SER A 3 5.36 -5.94 -1.39
N VAL A 4 5.29 -6.63 -2.55
CA VAL A 4 4.33 -6.36 -3.63
C VAL A 4 3.65 -7.64 -4.14
N GLN A 5 2.32 -7.69 -4.18
CA GLN A 5 1.53 -8.82 -4.70
C GLN A 5 0.49 -8.39 -5.74
N PHE A 6 0.29 -9.20 -6.78
CA PHE A 6 -0.69 -9.00 -7.85
C PHE A 6 -1.86 -9.99 -7.71
N HIS A 7 -3.08 -9.47 -7.70
CA HIS A 7 -4.33 -10.19 -7.93
C HIS A 7 -4.88 -9.76 -9.29
N GLU A 8 -5.77 -10.56 -9.92
CA GLU A 8 -6.17 -10.39 -11.34
C GLU A 8 -6.51 -8.96 -11.79
N ASN A 9 -6.90 -8.04 -10.88
CA ASN A 9 -6.95 -6.59 -11.13
C ASN A 9 -6.49 -5.68 -9.97
N VAL A 10 -5.88 -6.21 -8.91
CA VAL A 10 -5.51 -5.44 -7.70
C VAL A 10 -4.05 -5.64 -7.35
N VAL A 11 -3.33 -4.55 -7.09
CA VAL A 11 -1.96 -4.60 -6.57
C VAL A 11 -1.93 -4.14 -5.12
N SER A 12 -1.21 -4.87 -4.27
CA SER A 12 -0.94 -4.46 -2.90
C SER A 12 0.53 -4.05 -2.74
N LEU A 13 0.78 -2.94 -2.06
CA LEU A 13 2.11 -2.48 -1.68
C LEU A 13 2.12 -2.25 -0.18
N CYS A 14 3.11 -2.82 0.50
CA CYS A 14 3.21 -2.72 1.95
C CYS A 14 4.67 -2.63 2.43
N ASP A 15 4.90 -1.78 3.44
CA ASP A 15 6.13 -1.81 4.22
C ASP A 15 6.28 -3.20 4.86
N SER A 16 7.30 -3.98 4.48
CA SER A 16 7.41 -5.41 4.80
C SER A 16 7.28 -5.72 6.31
N GLU A 17 7.70 -4.80 7.18
CA GLU A 17 7.60 -4.94 8.64
C GLU A 17 6.17 -4.93 9.20
N LEU A 18 5.16 -4.60 8.39
CA LEU A 18 3.75 -4.57 8.79
C LEU A 18 3.02 -5.88 8.46
N ILE A 19 3.60 -6.75 7.63
CA ILE A 19 2.98 -8.01 7.21
C ILE A 19 2.72 -8.91 8.42
N GLY A 20 1.54 -9.51 8.46
CA GLY A 20 1.06 -10.36 9.54
C GLY A 20 0.44 -9.60 10.72
N LYS A 21 0.44 -8.26 10.69
CA LYS A 21 -0.17 -7.43 11.74
C LYS A 21 -1.60 -7.05 11.41
N THR A 22 -2.35 -6.76 12.47
CA THR A 22 -3.73 -6.25 12.40
C THR A 22 -3.80 -4.94 13.18
N PHE A 23 -4.47 -3.95 12.61
CA PHE A 23 -4.67 -2.63 13.21
C PHE A 23 -6.17 -2.31 13.25
N GLU A 24 -6.63 -1.77 14.37
CA GLU A 24 -8.03 -1.44 14.59
C GLU A 24 -8.19 -0.08 15.24
N GLU A 25 -8.96 0.82 14.60
CA GLU A 25 -9.25 2.14 15.12
C GLU A 25 -10.69 2.56 14.78
N GLY A 26 -11.54 2.59 15.80
CA GLY A 26 -12.97 2.87 15.65
C GLY A 26 -13.64 1.84 14.74
N LYS A 27 -14.09 2.28 13.56
CA LYS A 27 -14.72 1.41 12.55
C LYS A 27 -13.75 0.84 11.53
N HIS A 28 -12.48 1.23 11.58
CA HIS A 28 -11.47 0.83 10.60
C HIS A 28 -10.72 -0.39 11.12
N PHE A 29 -10.71 -1.43 10.29
CA PHE A 29 -10.01 -2.68 10.56
C PHE A 29 -9.09 -3.01 9.37
N LEU A 30 -7.78 -3.03 9.61
CA LEU A 30 -6.77 -3.30 8.60
C LEU A 30 -6.01 -4.57 8.97
N VAL A 31 -6.29 -5.65 8.25
CA VAL A 31 -5.52 -6.90 8.33
C VAL A 31 -4.47 -6.89 7.23
N VAL A 32 -3.21 -6.75 7.61
CA VAL A 32 -2.09 -6.84 6.68
C VAL A 32 -1.72 -8.32 6.49
N SER A 33 -2.67 -9.10 5.97
CA SER A 33 -2.53 -10.56 5.87
C SER A 33 -1.38 -10.96 4.95
N GLU A 34 -0.69 -12.04 5.29
CA GLU A 34 0.40 -12.53 4.45
C GLU A 34 -0.10 -12.92 3.06
N ILE A 35 -1.28 -13.53 2.98
CA ILE A 35 -1.87 -14.01 1.71
C ILE A 35 -2.14 -12.86 0.74
N PHE A 36 -2.35 -11.63 1.21
CA PHE A 36 -2.68 -10.47 0.38
C PHE A 36 -1.54 -9.45 0.24
N TYR A 37 -0.62 -9.37 1.21
CA TYR A 37 0.47 -8.38 1.19
C TYR A 37 1.87 -8.97 1.05
N ARG A 38 2.04 -10.30 1.17
CA ARG A 38 3.36 -10.94 1.02
C ARG A 38 3.61 -11.31 -0.44
N GLY A 39 4.46 -10.52 -1.11
CA GLY A 39 5.01 -10.82 -2.42
C GLY A 39 6.45 -10.32 -2.60
N GLU A 40 6.83 -9.99 -3.84
CA GLU A 40 8.22 -9.65 -4.20
C GLU A 40 8.68 -8.38 -3.48
N GLU A 41 9.89 -8.41 -2.91
CA GLU A 41 10.49 -7.21 -2.34
C GLU A 41 11.09 -6.32 -3.42
N MET A 42 10.61 -5.08 -3.51
CA MET A 42 10.98 -4.14 -4.56
C MET A 42 11.68 -2.89 -4.02
N ASN A 43 12.56 -2.32 -4.84
CA ASN A 43 13.13 -1.00 -4.61
C ASN A 43 12.19 0.11 -5.14
N LYS A 44 12.50 1.37 -4.80
CA LYS A 44 11.68 2.53 -5.18
C LYS A 44 11.40 2.60 -6.69
N LYS A 45 12.41 2.37 -7.55
CA LYS A 45 12.24 2.46 -9.01
C LYS A 45 11.19 1.46 -9.52
N LYS A 46 11.30 0.19 -9.12
CA LYS A 46 10.33 -0.86 -9.48
C LYS A 46 8.93 -0.54 -8.94
N VAL A 47 8.83 -0.06 -7.70
CA VAL A 47 7.55 0.36 -7.09
C VAL A 47 6.86 1.43 -7.94
N ILE A 48 7.59 2.42 -8.44
CA ILE A 48 7.03 3.47 -9.30
C ILE A 48 6.51 2.89 -10.61
N GLU A 49 7.24 1.96 -11.23
CA GLU A 49 6.80 1.27 -12.44
C GLU A 49 5.50 0.50 -12.21
N VAL A 50 5.35 -0.16 -11.05
CA VAL A 50 4.11 -0.84 -10.66
C VAL A 50 2.95 0.15 -10.50
N LEU A 51 3.17 1.25 -9.78
CA LEU A 51 2.15 2.28 -9.57
C LEU A 51 1.62 2.88 -10.89
N LYS A 52 2.48 3.03 -11.91
CA LYS A 52 2.09 3.56 -13.23
C LYS A 52 1.19 2.64 -14.04
N ASN A 53 1.27 1.33 -13.83
CA ASN A 53 0.59 0.34 -14.67
C ASN A 53 -0.63 -0.31 -13.98
N ALA A 54 -0.84 -0.04 -12.70
CA ALA A 54 -1.91 -0.65 -11.92
C ALA A 54 -3.19 0.21 -11.90
N ILE A 55 -4.33 -0.47 -11.96
CA ILE A 55 -5.68 0.15 -12.03
C ILE A 55 -6.34 0.23 -10.64
N SER A 56 -6.07 -0.74 -9.76
CA SER A 56 -6.56 -0.76 -8.39
C SER A 56 -5.41 -1.07 -7.44
N ILE A 57 -5.16 -0.20 -6.46
CA ILE A 57 -3.96 -0.29 -5.60
C ILE A 57 -4.31 -0.11 -4.13
N ASN A 58 -3.83 -1.01 -3.28
CA ASN A 58 -3.83 -0.86 -1.82
C ASN A 58 -2.42 -0.49 -1.33
N LEU A 59 -2.27 0.67 -0.71
CA LEU A 59 -1.01 1.15 -0.14
C LEU A 59 -1.07 1.10 1.39
N VAL A 60 -0.09 0.48 2.04
CA VAL A 60 -0.01 0.42 3.51
C VAL A 60 1.42 0.73 3.98
N GLY A 61 1.55 1.65 4.95
CA GLY A 61 2.82 1.94 5.60
C GLY A 61 3.50 3.22 5.10
N LYS A 62 4.42 3.74 5.92
CA LYS A 62 4.98 5.08 5.75
C LYS A 62 5.87 5.19 4.52
N LYS A 63 6.71 4.18 4.23
CA LYS A 63 7.62 4.22 3.08
C LYS A 63 6.82 4.13 1.78
N THR A 64 5.86 3.22 1.74
CA THR A 64 4.94 3.03 0.61
C THR A 64 4.17 4.31 0.29
N ILE A 65 3.55 4.93 1.31
CA ILE A 65 2.80 6.18 1.15
C ILE A 65 3.69 7.36 0.77
N ALA A 66 4.92 7.43 1.29
CA ALA A 66 5.86 8.49 0.93
C ALA A 66 6.23 8.46 -0.57
N ILE A 67 6.47 7.28 -1.15
CA ILE A 67 6.76 7.15 -2.58
C ILE A 67 5.58 7.61 -3.42
N ALA A 68 4.36 7.18 -3.08
CA ALA A 68 3.16 7.55 -3.83
C ALA A 68 2.86 9.06 -3.75
N LEU A 69 3.11 9.70 -2.60
CA LEU A 69 3.02 11.15 -2.42
C LEU A 69 4.06 11.90 -3.27
N GLU A 70 5.33 11.46 -3.20
CA GLU A 70 6.44 12.11 -3.89
C GLU A 70 6.26 12.11 -5.41
N GLU A 71 5.73 11.02 -5.94
CA GLU A 71 5.52 10.81 -7.37
C GLU A 71 4.15 11.32 -7.85
N GLY A 72 3.33 11.88 -6.95
CA GLY A 72 2.06 12.53 -7.28
C GLY A 72 0.89 11.59 -7.57
N PHE A 73 0.97 10.31 -7.20
CA PHE A 73 -0.14 9.36 -7.33
C PHE A 73 -1.27 9.62 -6.33
N ILE A 74 -0.95 10.25 -5.19
CA ILE A 74 -1.89 10.57 -4.10
C ILE A 74 -1.60 11.96 -3.52
N GLN A 75 -2.57 12.53 -2.83
CA GLN A 75 -2.46 13.75 -2.04
C GLN A 75 -2.56 13.44 -0.54
N LYS A 76 -2.08 14.35 0.32
CA LYS A 76 -2.13 14.16 1.79
C LYS A 76 -3.54 13.90 2.33
N LYS A 77 -4.56 14.47 1.69
CA LYS A 77 -5.97 14.31 2.08
C LYS A 77 -6.53 12.91 1.79
N ASP A 78 -5.88 12.16 0.91
CA ASP A 78 -6.31 10.82 0.51
C ASP A 78 -5.91 9.76 1.55
N ILE A 79 -5.01 10.13 2.48
CA ILE A 79 -4.42 9.23 3.46
C ILE A 79 -5.30 9.14 4.70
N ILE A 80 -5.77 7.94 5.00
CA ILE A 80 -6.33 7.62 6.31
C ILE A 80 -5.26 7.01 7.20
N HIS A 81 -5.45 7.11 8.51
CA HIS A 81 -4.60 6.47 9.50
C HIS A 81 -5.44 5.49 10.31
N ILE A 82 -4.87 4.31 10.56
CA ILE A 82 -5.49 3.26 11.39
C ILE A 82 -4.43 2.86 12.41
N GLN A 83 -4.63 3.24 13.67
CA GLN A 83 -3.61 3.17 14.73
C GLN A 83 -2.28 3.81 14.32
N GLY A 84 -2.34 4.94 13.62
CA GLY A 84 -1.16 5.66 13.13
C GLY A 84 -0.45 5.01 11.93
N VAL A 85 -0.96 3.89 11.40
CA VAL A 85 -0.48 3.30 10.14
C VAL A 85 -1.20 3.99 8.97
N PRO A 86 -0.46 4.65 8.06
CA PRO A 86 -1.09 5.31 6.92
C PRO A 86 -1.52 4.28 5.87
N HIS A 87 -2.68 4.51 5.28
CA HIS A 87 -3.28 3.65 4.26
C HIS A 87 -4.01 4.48 3.19
N VAL A 88 -3.92 4.03 1.93
CA VAL A 88 -4.64 4.60 0.78
C VAL A 88 -5.11 3.50 -0.15
N GLN A 89 -6.29 3.70 -0.75
CA GLN A 89 -6.79 2.96 -1.90
C GLN A 89 -6.83 3.86 -3.13
N ILE A 90 -6.30 3.38 -4.25
CA ILE A 90 -6.31 4.08 -5.54
C ILE A 90 -7.14 3.27 -6.52
N TYR A 91 -8.03 3.96 -7.24
CA TYR A 91 -8.77 3.42 -8.38
C TYR A 91 -8.56 4.35 -9.58
N ALA A 92 -7.86 3.89 -10.61
CA ALA A 92 -7.62 4.61 -11.85
C ALA A 92 -8.49 3.99 -12.96
N PHE A 93 -9.67 4.57 -13.17
CA PHE A 93 -10.56 4.23 -14.29
C PHE A 93 -10.31 5.11 -15.51
#